data_AF-A0A167G285-F1
#
_entry.id   AF-A0A167G285-F1
#
_cell.length_a   1.000
_cell.length_b   1.000
_cell.length_c   1.000
_cell.angle_alpha   90.00
_cell.angle_beta   90.00
_cell.angle_gamma   90.00
#
_symmetry.space_group_name_H-M   'P 1'
#
loop_
_entity.id
_entity.type
_entity.pdbx_description
1 polymer ?
#
loop_
_entity_poly.entity_id
_entity_poly.type
_entity_poly.pdbx_seq_one_letter_code
_entity_poly.pdbx_strand_id
1 'polypeptide(L)'
;MDSNEIQQPTAEESSYINSMTSEPASPMNIKHSGPGIASFVLSMLSLLGYIASVALIGAIIAPHLSPESLSSPSEELIQIIGSVGLLVILFIILNIIGVILSIIGVVLKNRKKIFAILGLIINGVIVLCLTSFFIYAVVNATT
;
A
#
# COMPACT_ATOMS: atom_id res chain seq x y z
N MET A 1 34.36 -66.09 -18.00
CA MET A 1 33.29 -65.27 -17.41
C MET A 1 33.98 -63.99 -16.98
N ASP A 2 33.89 -62.95 -17.81
CA ASP A 2 34.52 -61.65 -17.56
C ASP A 2 33.84 -60.97 -16.38
N SER A 3 34.58 -60.86 -15.29
CA SER A 3 34.22 -60.02 -14.16
C SER A 3 34.31 -58.57 -14.60
N ASN A 4 33.15 -57.96 -14.86
CA ASN A 4 33.04 -56.55 -15.20
C ASN A 4 33.37 -55.73 -13.94
N GLU A 5 34.65 -55.44 -13.71
CA GLU A 5 35.11 -54.57 -12.62
C GLU A 5 34.62 -53.15 -12.90
N ILE A 6 33.67 -52.68 -12.08
CA ILE A 6 33.23 -51.30 -12.08
C ILE A 6 34.43 -50.45 -11.63
N GLN A 7 35.14 -49.85 -12.60
CA GLN A 7 36.21 -48.91 -12.34
C GLN A 7 35.64 -47.72 -11.57
N GLN A 8 36.04 -47.60 -10.31
CA GLN A 8 35.65 -46.51 -9.44
C GLN A 8 36.32 -45.22 -9.95
N PRO A 9 35.59 -44.12 -10.16
CA PRO A 9 36.16 -42.88 -10.68
C PRO A 9 37.35 -42.44 -9.84
N THR A 10 38.45 -42.09 -10.52
CA THR A 10 39.67 -41.65 -9.83
C THR A 10 39.39 -40.39 -8.98
N ALA A 11 40.13 -40.21 -7.88
CA ALA A 11 39.90 -39.09 -6.97
C ALA A 11 39.95 -37.72 -7.68
N GLU A 12 40.78 -37.61 -8.72
CA GLU A 12 40.86 -36.42 -9.58
C GLU A 12 39.58 -36.25 -10.41
N GLU A 13 39.10 -37.30 -11.08
CA GLU A 13 37.86 -37.31 -11.86
C GLU A 13 36.63 -36.99 -11.00
N SER A 14 36.57 -37.51 -9.76
CA SER A 14 35.52 -37.16 -8.80
C SER A 14 35.56 -35.69 -8.36
N SER A 15 36.74 -35.06 -8.35
CA SER A 15 36.91 -33.63 -8.06
C SER A 15 36.50 -32.76 -9.24
N TYR A 16 36.80 -33.19 -10.47
CA TYR A 16 36.37 -32.54 -11.70
C TYR A 16 34.84 -32.61 -11.86
N ILE A 17 34.23 -33.77 -11.58
CA ILE A 17 32.77 -33.97 -11.61
C ILE A 17 32.08 -33.09 -10.55
N ASN A 18 32.64 -33.01 -9.32
CA ASN A 18 32.07 -32.15 -8.27
C ASN A 18 32.14 -30.65 -8.62
N SER A 19 33.21 -30.20 -9.28
CA SER A 19 33.36 -28.80 -9.68
C SER A 19 32.38 -28.35 -10.78
N MET A 20 31.81 -29.28 -11.56
CA MET A 20 30.76 -29.00 -12.53
C MET A 20 29.35 -28.99 -11.92
N THR A 21 29.17 -29.49 -10.69
CA THR A 21 27.85 -29.66 -10.06
C THR A 21 27.59 -28.74 -8.86
N SER A 22 28.52 -27.89 -8.47
CA SER A 22 28.42 -27.08 -7.25
C SER A 22 28.50 -25.57 -7.52
N GLU A 23 27.72 -25.05 -8.45
CA GLU A 23 27.21 -23.68 -8.25
C GLU A 23 25.73 -23.81 -7.89
N PRO A 24 25.36 -23.82 -6.59
CA PRO A 24 23.99 -23.53 -6.24
C PRO A 24 23.73 -22.14 -6.78
N ALA A 25 22.90 -22.02 -7.81
CA ALA A 25 22.45 -20.77 -8.38
C ALA A 25 22.05 -19.87 -7.20
N SER A 26 22.94 -18.93 -6.86
CA SER A 26 22.76 -18.09 -5.69
C SER A 26 21.38 -17.44 -5.84
N PRO A 27 20.48 -17.53 -4.85
CA PRO A 27 19.15 -17.00 -5.00
C PRO A 27 19.31 -15.52 -5.31
N MET A 28 19.05 -15.12 -6.56
CA MET A 28 19.20 -13.75 -7.01
C MET A 28 18.44 -12.88 -6.01
N ASN A 29 19.17 -12.14 -5.19
CA ASN A 29 18.58 -11.30 -4.16
C ASN A 29 17.99 -10.08 -4.86
N ILE A 30 16.81 -10.26 -5.44
CA ILE A 30 16.07 -9.23 -6.14
C ILE A 30 15.72 -8.16 -5.10
N LYS A 31 16.38 -7.01 -5.18
CA LYS A 31 16.12 -5.87 -4.30
C LYS A 31 14.67 -5.37 -4.44
N HIS A 32 14.16 -4.78 -3.37
CA HIS A 32 12.85 -4.13 -3.35
C HIS A 32 12.85 -2.82 -4.16
N SER A 33 11.71 -2.48 -4.74
CA SER A 33 11.51 -1.18 -5.41
C SER A 33 11.36 -0.07 -4.38
N GLY A 34 12.26 0.91 -4.37
CA GLY A 34 12.12 2.15 -3.58
C GLY A 34 10.75 2.83 -3.78
N PRO A 35 10.25 3.01 -5.02
CA PRO A 35 8.91 3.55 -5.28
C PRO A 35 7.78 2.68 -4.69
N GLY A 36 7.97 1.36 -4.65
CA GLY A 36 7.01 0.42 -4.04
C GLY A 36 6.93 0.57 -2.52
N ILE A 37 8.06 0.80 -1.84
CA ILE A 37 8.08 1.05 -0.40
C ILE A 37 7.48 2.42 -0.10
N ALA A 38 7.86 3.45 -0.86
CA ALA A 38 7.35 4.81 -0.67
C ALA A 38 5.82 4.86 -0.84
N SER A 39 5.27 4.21 -1.88
CA SER A 39 3.82 4.12 -2.06
C SER A 39 3.12 3.34 -0.95
N PHE A 40 3.71 2.25 -0.46
CA PHE A 40 3.15 1.50 0.67
C PHE A 40 3.07 2.37 1.94
N VAL A 41 4.15 3.08 2.28
CA VAL A 41 4.17 3.98 3.44
C VAL A 41 3.15 5.11 3.28
N LEU A 42 3.08 5.74 2.10
CA LEU A 42 2.08 6.78 1.82
C LEU A 42 0.64 6.26 1.92
N SER A 43 0.40 5.02 1.49
CA SER A 43 -0.92 4.38 1.62
C SER A 43 -1.30 4.19 3.08
N MET A 44 -0.35 3.80 3.92
CA MET A 44 -0.57 3.58 5.35
C MET A 44 -0.81 4.89 6.09
N LEU A 45 -0.01 5.93 5.78
CA LEU A 45 -0.20 7.27 6.32
C LEU A 45 -1.55 7.86 5.92
N SER A 46 -1.93 7.71 4.65
CA SER A 46 -3.23 8.21 4.15
C SER A 46 -4.39 7.46 4.81
N LEU A 47 -4.31 6.13 4.90
CA LEU A 47 -5.34 5.32 5.55
C LEU A 47 -5.55 5.72 7.01
N LEU A 48 -4.46 5.81 7.78
CA LEU A 48 -4.51 6.24 9.18
C LEU A 48 -5.02 7.68 9.29
N GLY A 49 -4.60 8.56 8.38
CA GLY A 49 -5.10 9.92 8.26
C GLY A 49 -6.61 10.00 8.10
N TYR A 50 -7.17 9.24 7.16
CA TYR A 50 -8.61 9.20 6.94
C TYR A 50 -9.37 8.64 8.14
N ILE A 51 -8.90 7.55 8.74
CA ILE A 51 -9.53 6.98 9.94
C ILE A 51 -9.53 8.01 11.08
N ALA A 52 -8.41 8.69 11.29
CA ALA A 52 -8.28 9.74 12.31
C ALA A 52 -9.20 10.94 12.01
N SER A 53 -9.26 11.41 10.75
CA SER A 53 -10.13 12.51 10.35
C SER A 53 -11.61 12.17 10.57
N VAL A 54 -12.05 10.97 10.18
CA VAL A 54 -13.45 10.53 10.40
C VAL A 54 -13.75 10.42 11.88
N ALA A 55 -12.85 9.82 12.67
CA ALA A 55 -13.02 9.71 14.11
C ALA A 55 -13.09 11.09 14.79
N LEU A 56 -12.25 12.03 14.37
CA LEU A 56 -12.21 13.40 14.90
C LEU A 56 -13.49 14.16 14.55
N ILE A 57 -13.93 14.12 13.29
CA ILE A 57 -15.20 14.73 12.86
C ILE A 57 -16.36 14.12 13.66
N GLY A 58 -16.40 12.79 13.80
CA GLY A 58 -17.43 12.11 14.58
C GLY A 58 -17.44 12.54 16.04
N ALA A 59 -16.27 12.63 16.68
CA ALA A 59 -16.14 13.07 18.07
C ALA A 59 -16.57 14.53 18.27
N ILE A 60 -16.29 15.40 17.30
CA ILE A 60 -16.69 16.81 17.32
C ILE A 60 -18.20 16.96 17.10
N ILE A 61 -18.79 16.23 16.15
CA ILE A 61 -20.20 16.39 15.79
C ILE A 61 -21.13 15.66 16.77
N ALA A 62 -20.72 14.51 17.33
CA ALA A 62 -21.53 13.71 18.25
C ALA A 62 -22.26 14.50 19.36
N PRO A 63 -21.61 15.42 20.10
CA PRO A 63 -22.29 16.23 21.11
C PRO A 63 -23.27 17.27 20.54
N HIS A 64 -23.19 17.56 19.23
CA HIS A 64 -24.00 18.57 18.54
C HIS A 64 -25.07 17.96 17.63
N LEU A 65 -25.36 16.66 17.72
CA LEU A 65 -26.38 15.98 16.90
C LEU A 65 -27.83 16.41 17.19
N SER A 66 -28.04 17.34 18.12
CA SER A 66 -29.33 17.98 18.34
C SER A 66 -29.71 18.85 17.13
N PRO A 67 -30.95 18.76 16.62
CA PRO A 67 -31.36 19.47 15.40
C PRO A 67 -31.17 21.00 15.49
N GLU A 68 -31.36 21.58 16.68
CA GLU A 68 -31.16 23.01 16.94
C GLU A 68 -29.68 23.44 16.82
N SER A 69 -28.76 22.61 17.30
CA SER A 69 -27.32 22.89 17.27
C SER A 69 -26.69 22.78 15.87
N LEU A 70 -27.24 21.91 15.01
CA LEU A 70 -26.79 21.77 13.62
C LEU A 70 -27.26 22.92 12.73
N SER A 71 -28.41 23.52 13.05
CA SER A 71 -28.95 24.67 12.31
C SER A 71 -28.24 25.99 12.59
N SER A 72 -27.46 26.11 13.67
CA SER A 72 -26.71 27.31 14.03
C SER A 72 -25.38 26.93 14.69
N PRO A 73 -24.43 26.37 13.92
CA PRO A 73 -23.13 25.98 14.44
C PRO A 73 -22.34 27.21 14.91
N SER A 74 -21.64 27.07 16.04
CA SER A 74 -20.76 28.14 16.55
C SER A 74 -19.58 28.39 15.60
N GLU A 75 -19.03 29.61 15.62
CA GLU A 75 -17.84 29.95 14.81
C GLU A 75 -16.66 29.02 15.10
N GLU A 76 -16.47 28.64 16.38
CA GLU A 76 -15.44 27.70 16.79
C GLU A 76 -15.64 26.31 16.14
N LEU A 77 -16.87 25.81 16.12
CA LEU A 77 -17.20 24.53 15.49
C LEU A 77 -16.92 24.57 13.98
N ILE A 78 -17.29 25.66 13.30
CA ILE A 78 -17.02 25.88 11.87
C ILE A 78 -15.52 25.88 11.61
N GLN A 79 -14.73 26.59 12.43
CA GLN A 79 -13.27 26.65 12.28
C GLN A 79 -12.62 25.28 12.45
N ILE A 80 -13.01 24.53 13.48
CA ILE A 80 -12.47 23.19 13.73
C ILE A 80 -12.82 22.25 12.57
N ILE A 81 -14.10 22.19 12.16
CA ILE A 81 -14.52 21.35 11.03
C ILE A 81 -13.77 21.75 9.74
N GLY A 82 -13.61 23.05 9.49
CA GLY A 82 -12.84 23.56 8.35
C GLY A 82 -11.38 23.12 8.37
N SER A 83 -10.73 23.15 9.54
CA SER A 83 -9.34 22.69 9.69
C SER A 83 -9.17 21.19 9.44
N VAL A 84 -10.12 20.37 9.92
CA VAL A 84 -10.13 18.92 9.64
C VAL A 84 -10.42 18.66 8.17
N GLY A 85 -11.29 19.46 7.53
CA GLY A 85 -11.53 19.42 6.10
C GLY A 85 -10.26 19.68 5.28
N LEU A 86 -9.44 20.65 5.68
CA LEU A 86 -8.15 20.92 5.04
C LEU A 86 -7.18 19.73 5.16
N LEU A 87 -7.17 19.08 6.33
CA LEU A 87 -6.38 17.87 6.56
C LEU A 87 -6.84 16.71 5.65
N VAL A 88 -8.14 16.54 5.44
CA VAL A 88 -8.69 15.53 4.52
C VAL A 88 -8.23 15.83 3.08
N ILE A 89 -8.23 17.09 2.65
CA ILE A 89 -7.72 17.49 1.32
C ILE A 89 -6.24 17.10 1.17
N LEU A 90 -5.42 17.32 2.19
CA LEU A 90 -4.01 16.92 2.19
C LEU A 90 -3.87 15.39 1.98
N PHE A 91 -4.69 14.59 2.67
CA PHE A 91 -4.66 13.13 2.49
C PHE A 91 -5.12 12.69 1.10
N ILE A 92 -6.06 13.42 0.47
CA ILE A 92 -6.43 13.16 -0.94
C ILE A 92 -5.22 13.34 -1.87
N ILE A 93 -4.45 14.39 -1.68
CA ILE A 93 -3.23 14.63 -2.46
C ILE A 93 -2.20 13.50 -2.23
N LEU A 94 -1.98 13.12 -0.96
CA LEU A 94 -1.07 12.01 -0.62
C LEU A 94 -1.52 10.68 -1.22
N ASN A 95 -2.83 10.43 -1.27
CA ASN A 95 -3.41 9.23 -1.86
C ASN A 95 -3.17 9.19 -3.37
N ILE A 96 -3.36 10.30 -4.08
CA ILE A 96 -3.04 10.41 -5.52
C ILE A 96 -1.55 10.12 -5.78
N ILE A 97 -0.65 10.72 -5.00
CA ILE A 97 0.80 10.47 -5.09
C ILE A 97 1.09 8.99 -4.81
N GLY A 98 0.45 8.41 -3.79
CA GLY A 98 0.56 7.00 -3.42
C GLY A 98 0.15 6.06 -4.56
N VAL A 99 -0.94 6.34 -5.25
CA VAL A 99 -1.39 5.58 -6.44
C VAL A 99 -0.34 5.65 -7.55
N ILE A 100 0.15 6.85 -7.88
CA ILE A 100 1.16 7.03 -8.94
C ILE A 100 2.44 6.25 -8.62
N LEU A 101 2.96 6.38 -7.40
CA LEU A 101 4.15 5.65 -6.96
C LEU A 101 3.93 4.12 -6.93
N SER A 102 2.70 3.67 -6.63
CA SER A 102 2.35 2.25 -6.67
C SER A 102 2.41 1.71 -8.10
N ILE A 103 1.81 2.43 -9.06
CA ILE A 103 1.83 2.06 -10.49
C ILE A 103 3.28 2.00 -10.99
N ILE A 104 4.08 3.03 -10.70
CA ILE A 104 5.51 3.06 -11.04
C ILE A 104 6.22 1.83 -10.43
N GLY A 105 6.00 1.56 -9.14
CA GLY A 105 6.59 0.42 -8.42
C GLY A 105 6.22 -0.95 -9.01
N VAL A 106 5.02 -1.09 -9.59
CA VAL A 106 4.56 -2.31 -10.28
C VAL A 106 5.21 -2.46 -11.66
N VAL A 107 5.41 -1.35 -12.38
CA VAL A 107 5.98 -1.34 -13.74
C VAL A 107 7.51 -1.58 -13.73
N LEU A 108 8.20 -1.26 -12.62
CA LEU A 108 9.65 -1.52 -12.48
C LEU A 108 10.00 -3.01 -12.68
N LYS A 109 10.91 -3.27 -13.62
CA LYS A 109 11.45 -4.62 -13.92
C LYS A 109 12.55 -5.00 -12.93
N ASN A 110 12.74 -6.30 -12.70
CA ASN A 110 13.84 -6.86 -11.88
C ASN A 110 13.85 -6.38 -10.41
N ARG A 111 12.67 -6.13 -9.83
CA ARG A 111 12.49 -5.75 -8.42
C ARG A 111 11.30 -6.45 -7.81
N LYS A 112 11.31 -6.66 -6.49
CA LYS A 112 10.18 -7.24 -5.75
C LYS A 112 9.01 -6.26 -5.73
N LYS A 113 7.83 -6.70 -6.20
CA LYS A 113 6.65 -5.87 -6.42
C LYS A 113 5.62 -5.89 -5.28
N ILE A 114 5.87 -6.67 -4.23
CA ILE A 114 4.93 -6.91 -3.13
C ILE A 114 4.45 -5.59 -2.51
N PHE A 115 5.38 -4.69 -2.17
CA PHE A 115 5.03 -3.39 -1.57
C PHE A 115 4.25 -2.48 -2.52
N ALA A 116 4.60 -2.49 -3.82
CA ALA A 116 3.88 -1.71 -4.82
C ALA A 116 2.45 -2.22 -5.03
N ILE A 117 2.26 -3.55 -5.03
CA ILE A 117 0.94 -4.18 -5.15
C ILE A 117 0.09 -3.90 -3.91
N LEU A 118 0.66 -4.04 -2.70
CA LEU A 118 -0.04 -3.73 -1.46
C LEU A 118 -0.44 -2.25 -1.39
N GLY A 119 0.49 -1.34 -1.73
CA GLY A 119 0.21 0.08 -1.82
C GLY A 119 -0.89 0.40 -2.84
N LEU A 120 -0.91 -0.30 -3.97
CA LEU A 120 -1.95 -0.14 -4.99
C LEU A 120 -3.32 -0.62 -4.50
N ILE A 121 -3.38 -1.78 -3.83
CA ILE A 121 -4.63 -2.33 -3.30
C ILE A 121 -5.19 -1.39 -2.22
N ILE A 122 -4.37 -0.98 -1.26
CA ILE A 122 -4.82 -0.10 -0.17
C ILE A 122 -5.31 1.24 -0.73
N ASN A 123 -4.50 1.92 -1.55
CA ASN A 123 -4.93 3.19 -2.14
C ASN A 123 -6.15 3.02 -3.05
N GLY A 124 -6.20 1.96 -3.86
CA GLY A 124 -7.32 1.67 -4.75
C GLY A 124 -8.63 1.45 -3.99
N VAL A 125 -8.59 0.71 -2.88
CA VAL A 125 -9.75 0.53 -2.00
C VAL A 125 -10.17 1.85 -1.37
N ILE A 126 -9.22 2.67 -0.90
CA ILE A 126 -9.53 4.00 -0.34
C ILE A 126 -10.25 4.88 -1.37
N VAL A 127 -9.70 4.99 -2.58
CA VAL A 127 -10.32 5.76 -3.67
C VAL A 127 -11.74 5.25 -3.94
N LEU A 128 -11.89 3.93 -4.08
CA LEU A 128 -13.19 3.31 -4.38
C LEU A 128 -14.21 3.57 -3.27
N CYS A 129 -13.82 3.45 -2.00
CA CYS A 129 -14.68 3.77 -0.86
C CYS A 129 -15.06 5.25 -0.82
N LEU A 130 -14.10 6.17 -0.98
CA LEU A 130 -14.36 7.60 -0.96
C LEU A 130 -15.27 8.02 -2.12
N THR A 131 -15.01 7.53 -3.33
CA THR A 131 -15.86 7.79 -4.50
C THR A 131 -17.26 7.23 -4.31
N SER A 132 -17.41 5.99 -3.81
CA SER A 132 -18.73 5.39 -3.57
C SER A 132 -19.50 6.15 -2.49
N PHE A 133 -18.84 6.52 -1.40
CA PHE A 133 -19.43 7.34 -0.33
C PHE A 133 -19.86 8.72 -0.83
N PHE A 134 -19.02 9.39 -1.63
CA PHE A 134 -19.35 10.68 -2.20
C PHE A 134 -20.57 10.61 -3.13
N ILE A 135 -20.63 9.60 -4.00
CA ILE A 135 -21.79 9.36 -4.86
C ILE A 135 -23.05 9.15 -4.02
N TYR A 136 -22.98 8.27 -3.02
CA TYR A 136 -24.10 8.01 -2.11
C TYR A 136 -24.58 9.30 -1.42
N ALA A 137 -23.65 10.10 -0.90
CA ALA A 137 -23.97 11.35 -0.22
C ALA A 137 -24.65 12.37 -1.17
N VAL A 138 -24.15 12.52 -2.41
CA VAL A 138 -24.74 13.42 -3.40
C VAL A 138 -26.15 12.97 -3.79
N VAL A 139 -26.35 11.67 -4.04
CA VAL A 139 -27.67 11.12 -4.37
C VAL A 139 -28.67 11.37 -3.24
N ASN A 140 -28.28 11.11 -2.00
CA ASN A 140 -29.12 11.33 -0.82
C ASN A 140 -29.35 12.81 -0.49
N ALA A 141 -28.45 13.70 -0.92
CA ALA A 141 -28.62 15.15 -0.73
C ALA A 141 -29.52 15.79 -1.81
N THR A 142 -29.68 15.13 -2.95
CA THR A 142 -30.46 15.66 -4.10
C THR A 142 -31.87 15.05 -4.18
N THR A 143 -32.13 13.95 -3.45
CA THR A 143 -33.43 13.28 -3.36
C THR A 143 -34.15 13.70 -2.08
#